data_AF-G9KYM4-F1
#
_entry.id   AF-G9KYM4-F1
#
_cell.length_a   1.000
_cell.length_b   1.000
_cell.length_c   1.000
_cell.angle_alpha   90.00
_cell.angle_beta   90.00
_cell.angle_gamma   90.00
#
_symmetry.space_group_name_H-M   'P 1'
#
loop_
_entity.id
_entity.type
_entity.pdbx_description
1 polymer ?
#
loop_
_entity_poly.entity_id
_entity_poly.type
_entity_poly.pdbx_seq_one_letter_code
_entity_poly.pdbx_strand_id
1 'polypeptide(L)'
;AELEEDCGGPAGSLRPIVIDGSNVAMSHGNKEAFSCRGIQLAVDWFRDRGHTYIKVFVPSWRKDPPRSDTPIREQHVLEALERQAVLVYTPSRKVNGKRVVCYDDRYIVKVAYELDGVIVSNDNYRDLQSENPEWKWFIEQRLLMFSFVNDRFMPPDDPLGRRGPTLSNFLSRKPKPPEPSWQHCPY
;
A
#
# COMPACT_ATOMS: atom_id res chain seq x y z
N ALA A 1 -6.04 29.41 24.91
CA ALA A 1 -7.27 29.03 24.18
C ALA A 1 -6.84 28.83 22.74
N GLU A 2 -6.22 27.70 22.40
CA GLU A 2 -6.89 26.41 22.13
C GLU A 2 -8.06 26.60 21.15
N LEU A 3 -7.76 26.30 19.89
CA LEU A 3 -8.72 25.74 18.95
C LEU A 3 -8.05 24.48 18.41
N GLU A 4 -8.06 23.43 19.24
CA GLU A 4 -7.99 22.06 18.70
C GLU A 4 -9.29 21.84 17.94
N GLU A 5 -9.24 21.96 16.62
CA GLU A 5 -10.29 21.41 15.77
C GLU A 5 -10.18 19.88 15.85
N ASP A 6 -10.88 19.28 16.82
CA ASP A 6 -11.24 17.86 16.79
C ASP A 6 -12.23 17.65 15.63
N CYS A 7 -11.71 17.62 14.42
CA CYS A 7 -12.41 17.12 13.24
C CYS A 7 -12.47 15.57 13.30
N GLY A 8 -13.04 15.06 14.38
CA GLY A 8 -13.19 13.64 14.72
C GLY A 8 -14.30 12.94 13.93
N GLY A 9 -14.27 13.03 12.60
CA GLY A 9 -14.95 12.05 11.76
C GLY A 9 -14.17 10.72 11.75
N PRO A 10 -14.81 9.56 11.51
CA PRO A 10 -14.12 8.26 11.40
C PRO A 10 -12.96 8.29 10.38
N ALA A 11 -13.05 9.13 9.34
CA ALA A 11 -12.01 9.33 8.33
C ALA A 11 -10.71 9.98 8.88
N GLY A 12 -10.76 10.79 9.94
CA GLY A 12 -9.57 11.40 10.55
C GLY A 12 -8.78 10.43 11.44
N SER A 13 -9.36 9.27 11.74
CA SER A 13 -8.75 8.27 12.61
C SER A 13 -7.93 7.21 11.87
N LEU A 14 -8.07 7.09 10.55
CA LEU A 14 -7.39 6.08 9.74
C LEU A 14 -6.03 6.56 9.23
N ARG A 15 -5.09 5.63 9.10
CA ARG A 15 -3.78 5.92 8.50
C ARG A 15 -3.89 6.08 6.99
N PRO A 16 -3.10 7.00 6.39
CA PRO A 16 -2.85 7.06 4.96
C PRO A 16 -2.37 5.71 4.42
N ILE A 17 -2.90 5.29 3.28
CA ILE A 17 -2.49 4.04 2.61
C ILE A 17 -1.65 4.36 1.39
N VAL A 18 -0.44 3.80 1.34
CA VAL A 18 0.46 3.90 0.19
C VAL A 18 0.69 2.50 -0.37
N ILE A 19 0.26 2.27 -1.60
CA ILE A 19 0.25 0.97 -2.24
C ILE A 19 1.36 0.90 -3.28
N ASP A 20 2.15 -0.16 -3.21
CA ASP A 20 3.06 -0.57 -4.26
C ASP A 20 2.25 -1.21 -5.40
N GLY A 21 1.90 -0.41 -6.41
CA GLY A 21 1.04 -0.86 -7.50
C GLY A 21 1.71 -1.95 -8.34
N SER A 22 3.04 -1.93 -8.46
CA SER A 22 3.79 -2.96 -9.20
C SER A 22 3.76 -4.30 -8.47
N ASN A 23 4.03 -4.31 -7.17
CA ASN A 23 3.98 -5.52 -6.35
C ASN A 23 2.58 -6.15 -6.34
N VAL A 24 1.54 -5.32 -6.16
CA VAL A 24 0.13 -5.75 -6.17
C VAL A 24 -0.27 -6.32 -7.52
N ALA A 25 -0.01 -5.61 -8.62
CA ALA A 25 -0.40 -6.04 -9.95
C ALA A 25 0.30 -7.35 -10.38
N MET A 26 1.59 -7.49 -10.06
CA MET A 26 2.34 -8.71 -10.36
C MET A 26 1.91 -9.88 -9.48
N SER A 27 1.59 -9.64 -8.21
CA SER A 27 1.06 -10.69 -7.32
C SER A 27 -0.28 -11.23 -7.80
N HIS A 28 -1.22 -10.35 -8.18
CA HIS A 28 -2.51 -10.76 -8.73
C HIS A 28 -2.39 -11.46 -10.09
N GLY A 29 -1.45 -11.02 -10.93
CA GLY A 29 -1.19 -11.64 -12.23
C GLY A 29 -0.30 -12.88 -12.19
N ASN A 30 -0.19 -13.54 -11.03
CA ASN A 30 0.60 -14.76 -10.82
C ASN A 30 2.09 -14.64 -11.24
N LYS A 31 2.66 -13.44 -11.09
CA LYS A 31 4.03 -13.08 -11.53
C LYS A 31 4.28 -13.18 -13.04
N GLU A 32 3.27 -13.49 -13.84
CA GLU A 32 3.38 -13.65 -15.30
C GLU A 32 2.93 -12.39 -16.04
N ALA A 33 1.96 -11.66 -15.49
CA ALA A 33 1.44 -10.43 -16.09
C ALA A 33 1.21 -9.34 -15.06
N PHE A 34 1.32 -8.09 -15.49
CA PHE A 34 0.91 -6.95 -14.68
C PHE A 34 -0.61 -6.81 -14.77
N SER A 35 -1.33 -7.24 -13.73
CA SER A 35 -2.79 -7.15 -13.72
C SER A 35 -3.26 -5.90 -13.00
N CYS A 36 -3.72 -4.90 -13.77
CA CYS A 36 -4.22 -3.64 -13.20
C CYS A 36 -5.49 -3.84 -12.37
N ARG A 37 -6.28 -4.89 -12.66
CA ARG A 37 -7.42 -5.29 -11.82
C ARG A 37 -7.03 -5.56 -10.37
N GLY A 38 -5.85 -6.15 -10.12
CA GLY A 38 -5.36 -6.38 -8.77
C GLY A 38 -5.20 -5.08 -7.97
N ILE A 39 -4.76 -4.01 -8.63
CA ILE A 39 -4.65 -2.67 -8.02
C ILE A 39 -6.03 -2.14 -7.64
N GLN A 40 -7.00 -2.24 -8.55
CA GLN A 40 -8.38 -1.80 -8.29
C GLN A 40 -8.97 -2.54 -7.07
N LEU A 41 -8.81 -3.87 -7.02
CA LEU A 41 -9.30 -4.69 -5.92
C LEU A 41 -8.68 -4.29 -4.57
N ALA A 42 -7.37 -4.02 -4.53
CA ALA A 42 -6.71 -3.54 -3.33
C ALA A 42 -7.23 -2.16 -2.92
N VAL A 43 -7.35 -1.22 -3.86
CA VAL A 43 -7.89 0.13 -3.60
C VAL A 43 -9.31 0.07 -3.04
N ASP A 44 -10.18 -0.72 -3.66
CA ASP A 44 -11.58 -0.84 -3.25
C ASP A 44 -11.69 -1.46 -1.86
N TRP A 45 -10.85 -2.45 -1.53
CA TRP A 45 -10.80 -3.04 -0.18
C TRP A 45 -10.56 -1.99 0.92
N PHE A 46 -9.67 -1.02 0.69
CA PHE A 46 -9.44 0.06 1.65
C PHE A 46 -10.57 1.11 1.63
N ARG A 47 -11.13 1.42 0.46
CA ARG A 47 -12.28 2.35 0.34
C ARG A 47 -13.50 1.83 1.10
N ASP A 48 -13.81 0.55 0.97
CA ASP A 48 -14.93 -0.10 1.65
C ASP A 48 -14.80 -0.06 3.19
N ARG A 49 -13.57 0.15 3.68
CA ARG A 49 -13.25 0.35 5.11
C ARG A 49 -13.21 1.82 5.54
N GLY A 50 -13.53 2.74 4.64
CA GLY A 50 -13.60 4.17 4.91
C GLY A 50 -12.27 4.93 4.76
N HIS A 51 -11.22 4.33 4.19
CA HIS A 51 -9.98 5.07 3.92
C HIS A 51 -10.21 6.10 2.80
N THR A 52 -9.91 7.35 3.08
CA THR A 52 -10.04 8.48 2.13
C THR A 52 -8.72 8.85 1.47
N TYR A 53 -7.60 8.69 2.19
CA TYR A 53 -6.26 8.91 1.65
C TYR A 53 -5.64 7.58 1.20
N ILE A 54 -5.68 7.33 -0.11
CA ILE A 54 -5.06 6.15 -0.74
C ILE A 54 -4.22 6.66 -1.92
N LYS A 55 -2.94 6.27 -1.96
CA LYS A 55 -2.03 6.55 -3.07
C LYS A 55 -1.41 5.27 -3.59
N VAL A 56 -1.50 5.05 -4.90
CA VAL A 56 -0.85 3.93 -5.59
C VAL A 56 0.28 4.48 -6.42
N PHE A 57 1.49 3.93 -6.29
CA PHE A 57 2.60 4.27 -7.16
C PHE A 57 2.81 3.21 -8.24
N VAL A 58 2.94 3.66 -9.48
CA VAL A 58 3.22 2.82 -10.65
C VAL A 58 4.20 3.55 -11.57
N PRO A 59 5.18 2.89 -12.19
CA PRO A 59 6.10 3.59 -13.07
C PRO A 59 5.45 4.03 -14.38
N SER A 60 5.76 5.26 -14.81
CA SER A 60 5.06 5.91 -15.93
C SER A 60 5.14 5.15 -17.25
N TRP A 61 6.17 4.31 -17.45
CA TRP A 61 6.28 3.46 -18.64
C TRP A 61 5.18 2.40 -18.73
N ARG A 62 4.46 2.11 -17.65
CA ARG A 62 3.27 1.25 -17.69
C ARG A 62 2.11 1.88 -18.47
N LYS A 63 2.23 3.13 -18.92
CA LYS A 63 1.34 3.77 -19.91
C LYS A 63 1.71 3.44 -21.35
N ASP A 64 2.94 2.97 -21.61
CA ASP A 64 3.34 2.59 -22.96
C ASP A 64 2.44 1.43 -23.46
N PRO A 65 2.25 1.29 -24.79
CA PRO A 65 1.55 0.14 -25.34
C PRO A 65 2.14 -1.19 -24.83
N PRO A 66 1.29 -2.20 -24.54
CA PRO A 66 1.74 -3.50 -24.06
C PRO A 66 2.76 -4.11 -25.00
N ARG A 67 3.80 -4.73 -24.43
CA ARG A 67 4.78 -5.51 -25.17
C ARG A 67 4.70 -6.96 -24.76
N SER A 68 5.11 -7.86 -25.65
CA SER A 68 5.09 -9.31 -25.39
C SER A 68 5.96 -9.72 -24.20
N ASP A 69 7.05 -9.01 -23.94
CA ASP A 69 7.98 -9.24 -22.82
C ASP A 69 7.48 -8.66 -21.48
N THR A 70 6.50 -7.75 -21.52
CA THR A 70 5.95 -7.07 -20.35
C THR A 70 4.43 -7.02 -20.43
N PRO A 71 3.76 -8.19 -20.43
CA PRO A 71 2.31 -8.25 -20.58
C PRO A 71 1.61 -7.49 -19.45
N ILE A 72 0.61 -6.70 -19.85
CA ILE A 72 -0.24 -5.92 -18.95
C ILE A 72 -1.69 -6.16 -19.33
N ARG A 73 -2.55 -6.33 -18.33
CA ARG A 73 -3.98 -6.58 -18.48
C ARG A 73 -4.77 -5.45 -17.83
N GLU A 74 -5.92 -5.12 -18.41
CA GLU A 74 -6.83 -4.07 -17.93
C GLU A 74 -6.17 -2.68 -17.76
N GLN A 75 -5.26 -2.30 -18.66
CA GLN A 75 -4.45 -1.07 -18.56
C GLN A 75 -5.26 0.22 -18.32
N HIS A 76 -6.48 0.30 -18.85
CA HIS A 76 -7.43 1.40 -18.65
C HIS A 76 -7.75 1.71 -17.17
N VAL A 77 -7.59 0.73 -16.28
CA VAL A 77 -7.76 0.91 -14.83
C VAL A 77 -6.76 1.92 -14.28
N LEU A 78 -5.52 1.96 -14.81
CA LEU A 78 -4.52 2.92 -14.35
C LEU A 78 -4.94 4.36 -14.65
N GLU A 79 -5.49 4.61 -15.84
CA GLU A 79 -6.03 5.92 -16.25
C GLU A 79 -7.25 6.32 -15.42
N ALA A 80 -8.12 5.35 -15.08
CA ALA A 80 -9.25 5.60 -14.20
C ALA A 80 -8.81 6.02 -12.78
N LEU A 81 -7.83 5.31 -12.21
CA LEU A 81 -7.29 5.63 -10.88
C LEU A 81 -6.47 6.93 -10.86
N GLU A 82 -5.76 7.28 -11.94
CA GLU A 82 -5.07 8.56 -12.08
C GLU A 82 -6.07 9.72 -12.10
N ARG A 83 -7.16 9.62 -12.88
CA ARG A 83 -8.23 10.63 -12.91
C ARG A 83 -8.93 10.82 -11.57
N GLN A 84 -8.99 9.78 -10.74
CA GLN A 84 -9.52 9.84 -9.37
C GLN A 84 -8.49 10.37 -8.36
N ALA A 85 -7.31 10.79 -8.82
CA ALA A 85 -6.17 11.21 -7.99
C ALA A 85 -5.73 10.14 -6.97
N VAL A 86 -5.97 8.86 -7.25
CA VAL A 86 -5.51 7.72 -6.41
C VAL A 86 -4.18 7.20 -6.90
N LEU A 87 -4.01 7.03 -8.21
CA LEU A 87 -2.75 6.57 -8.78
C LEU A 87 -1.84 7.77 -9.11
N VAL A 88 -0.56 7.63 -8.77
CA VAL A 88 0.50 8.57 -9.11
C VAL A 88 1.57 7.82 -9.90
N TYR A 89 1.93 8.36 -11.06
CA TYR A 89 3.01 7.79 -11.84
C TYR A 89 4.37 8.28 -11.36
N THR A 90 5.28 7.36 -11.10
CA THR A 90 6.67 7.69 -10.82
C THR A 90 7.44 7.94 -12.13
N PRO A 91 8.46 8.82 -12.11
CA PRO A 91 9.19 9.18 -13.31
C PRO A 91 9.90 7.98 -13.96
N SER A 92 9.77 7.89 -15.28
CA SER A 92 10.60 7.04 -16.12
C SER A 92 10.89 7.76 -17.44
N ARG A 93 12.06 7.52 -18.04
CA ARG A 93 12.49 8.17 -19.28
C ARG A 93 13.26 7.22 -20.18
N LYS A 94 13.38 7.57 -21.47
CA LYS A 94 14.26 6.86 -22.42
C LYS A 94 15.53 7.70 -22.64
N VAL A 95 16.69 7.10 -22.43
CA VAL A 95 18.02 7.69 -22.70
C VAL A 95 18.74 6.77 -23.67
N ASN A 96 19.09 7.26 -24.86
CA ASN A 96 19.74 6.48 -25.92
C ASN A 96 18.99 5.17 -26.27
N GLY A 97 17.66 5.24 -26.34
CA GLY A 97 16.80 4.08 -26.61
C GLY A 97 16.65 3.10 -25.44
N LYS A 98 17.44 3.24 -24.36
CA LYS A 98 17.34 2.44 -23.13
C LYS A 98 16.40 3.11 -22.13
N ARG A 99 15.53 2.32 -21.49
CA ARG A 99 14.64 2.81 -20.44
C ARG A 99 15.42 3.01 -19.14
N VAL A 100 15.29 4.18 -18.55
CA VAL A 100 15.78 4.52 -17.20
C VAL A 100 14.55 4.74 -16.33
N VAL A 101 14.39 3.90 -15.32
CA VAL A 101 13.24 3.94 -14.40
C VAL A 101 13.77 4.40 -13.05
N CYS A 102 13.14 5.39 -12.45
CA CYS A 102 13.43 5.74 -11.05
C CYS A 102 12.98 4.59 -10.15
N TYR A 103 13.64 4.41 -9.02
CA TYR A 103 13.26 3.38 -8.07
C TYR A 103 11.94 3.78 -7.38
N ASP A 104 10.85 3.11 -7.74
CA ASP A 104 9.50 3.46 -7.27
C ASP A 104 9.38 3.33 -5.75
N ASP A 105 10.05 2.34 -5.17
CA ASP A 105 10.09 2.03 -3.74
C ASP A 105 10.46 3.24 -2.90
N ARG A 106 11.37 4.11 -3.39
CA ARG A 106 11.77 5.31 -2.64
C ARG A 106 10.63 6.31 -2.52
N TYR A 107 9.79 6.45 -3.54
CA TYR A 107 8.60 7.30 -3.47
C TYR A 107 7.57 6.70 -2.51
N ILE A 108 7.36 5.39 -2.58
CA ILE A 108 6.43 4.64 -1.72
C ILE A 108 6.82 4.83 -0.25
N VAL A 109 8.05 4.47 0.12
CA VAL A 109 8.54 4.54 1.50
C VAL A 109 8.55 5.99 2.00
N LYS A 110 9.04 6.94 1.19
CA LYS A 110 9.12 8.35 1.59
C LYS A 110 7.74 8.94 1.88
N VAL A 111 6.76 8.74 0.98
CA VAL A 111 5.41 9.29 1.16
C VAL A 111 4.71 8.63 2.34
N ALA A 112 4.86 7.31 2.51
CA ALA A 112 4.29 6.63 3.66
C ALA A 112 4.91 7.13 4.97
N TYR A 113 6.23 7.31 5.01
CA TYR A 113 6.97 7.80 6.17
C TYR A 113 6.54 9.22 6.56
N GLU A 114 6.56 10.15 5.61
CA GLU A 114 6.23 11.57 5.83
C GLU A 114 4.79 11.77 6.34
N LEU A 115 3.87 10.86 5.99
CA LEU A 115 2.46 10.95 6.37
C LEU A 115 2.09 10.07 7.58
N ASP A 116 3.06 9.34 8.14
CA ASP A 116 2.86 8.28 9.15
C ASP A 116 1.77 7.28 8.71
N GLY A 117 1.88 6.85 7.46
CA GLY A 117 0.97 5.92 6.79
C GLY A 117 1.36 4.45 6.93
N VAL A 118 0.70 3.63 6.12
CA VAL A 118 0.95 2.19 5.95
C VAL A 118 1.38 1.92 4.51
N ILE A 119 2.41 1.09 4.35
CA ILE A 119 2.86 0.59 3.04
C ILE A 119 2.15 -0.73 2.76
N VAL A 120 1.55 -0.89 1.58
CA VAL A 120 0.94 -2.16 1.14
C VAL A 120 1.83 -2.76 0.06
N SER A 121 2.60 -3.78 0.44
CA SER A 121 3.51 -4.52 -0.44
C SER A 121 3.94 -5.84 0.20
N ASN A 122 4.32 -6.81 -0.62
CA ASN A 122 5.06 -8.00 -0.19
C ASN A 122 6.59 -7.85 -0.35
N ASP A 123 7.08 -6.72 -0.86
CA ASP A 123 8.50 -6.40 -0.85
C ASP A 123 8.93 -5.90 0.53
N ASN A 124 10.13 -6.30 0.95
CA ASN A 124 10.72 -5.86 2.21
C ASN A 124 11.60 -4.61 2.04
N TYR A 125 11.91 -4.15 0.82
CA TYR A 125 12.70 -2.93 0.59
C TYR A 125 14.06 -2.95 1.29
N ARG A 126 14.76 -4.10 1.27
CA ARG A 126 15.97 -4.35 2.09
C ARG A 126 17.11 -3.37 1.83
N ASP A 127 17.22 -2.91 0.59
CA ASP A 127 18.17 -1.88 0.18
C ASP A 127 17.85 -0.54 0.87
N LEU A 128 16.60 -0.09 0.84
CA LEU A 128 16.16 1.14 1.51
C LEU A 128 16.28 1.05 3.04
N GLN A 129 16.01 -0.12 3.62
CA GLN A 129 16.27 -0.37 5.05
C GLN A 129 17.76 -0.23 5.40
N SER A 130 18.66 -0.61 4.49
CA SER A 130 20.10 -0.50 4.71
C SER A 130 20.62 0.93 4.55
N GLU A 131 19.94 1.76 3.75
CA GLU A 131 20.29 3.17 3.53
C GLU A 131 19.95 4.08 4.72
N ASN A 132 18.79 3.87 5.36
CA ASN A 132 18.30 4.74 6.42
C ASN A 132 17.71 3.93 7.60
N PRO A 133 18.30 3.99 8.80
CA PRO A 133 17.79 3.32 10.00
C PRO A 133 16.35 3.71 10.39
N GLU A 134 15.93 4.95 10.14
CA GLU A 134 14.55 5.39 10.40
C GLU A 134 13.57 4.70 9.45
N TRP A 135 13.95 4.56 8.18
CA TRP A 135 13.15 3.83 7.20
C TRP A 135 13.09 2.35 7.52
N LYS A 136 14.20 1.76 7.97
CA LYS A 136 14.19 0.37 8.46
C LYS A 136 13.12 0.18 9.54
N TRP A 137 13.18 0.98 10.61
CA TRP A 137 12.21 0.89 11.69
C TRP A 137 10.78 1.13 11.18
N PHE A 138 10.58 2.13 10.32
CA PHE A 138 9.27 2.43 9.76
C PHE A 138 8.71 1.26 8.95
N ILE A 139 9.49 0.69 8.03
CA ILE A 139 9.08 -0.45 7.19
C ILE A 139 8.74 -1.65 8.07
N GLU A 140 9.57 -1.97 9.06
CA GLU A 140 9.32 -3.06 10.02
C GLU A 140 8.00 -2.89 10.80
N GLN A 141 7.54 -1.65 11.01
CA GLN A 141 6.34 -1.33 11.78
C GLN A 141 5.11 -0.96 10.95
N ARG A 142 5.26 -0.75 9.64
CA ARG A 142 4.21 -0.18 8.77
C ARG A 142 4.02 -0.90 7.44
N LEU A 143 4.74 -1.99 7.19
CA LEU A 143 4.52 -2.85 6.04
C LEU A 143 3.33 -3.79 6.27
N LEU A 144 2.30 -3.68 5.42
CA LEU A 144 1.17 -4.57 5.33
C LEU A 144 1.33 -5.49 4.13
N MET A 145 1.67 -6.74 4.41
CA MET A 145 1.70 -7.82 3.43
C MET A 145 0.29 -8.26 3.06
N PHE A 146 0.15 -9.03 1.98
CA PHE A 146 -1.13 -9.54 1.52
C PHE A 146 -0.98 -10.80 0.69
N SER A 147 -2.09 -11.51 0.50
CA SER A 147 -2.23 -12.58 -0.48
C SER A 147 -3.40 -12.29 -1.42
N PHE A 148 -3.34 -12.86 -2.62
CA PHE A 148 -4.50 -12.95 -3.51
C PHE A 148 -4.98 -14.38 -3.57
N VAL A 149 -6.29 -14.57 -3.41
CA VAL A 149 -6.98 -15.83 -3.73
C VAL A 149 -7.96 -15.53 -4.85
N ASN A 150 -7.53 -15.77 -6.09
CA ASN A 150 -8.18 -15.23 -7.28
C ASN A 150 -8.34 -13.69 -7.16
N ASP A 151 -9.56 -13.18 -7.33
CA ASP A 151 -9.87 -11.75 -7.22
C ASP A 151 -10.08 -11.25 -5.78
N ARG A 152 -9.71 -12.05 -4.77
CA ARG A 152 -9.85 -11.64 -3.35
C ARG A 152 -8.52 -11.13 -2.81
N PHE A 153 -8.46 -9.84 -2.50
CA PHE A 153 -7.36 -9.23 -1.76
C PHE A 153 -7.49 -9.58 -0.28
N MET A 154 -6.47 -10.25 0.28
CA MET A 154 -6.50 -10.81 1.63
C MET A 154 -5.25 -10.38 2.42
N PRO A 155 -5.28 -9.22 3.09
CA PRO A 155 -4.28 -8.87 4.09
C PRO A 155 -4.45 -9.73 5.37
N PRO A 156 -3.38 -9.98 6.15
CA PRO A 156 -3.47 -10.72 7.40
C PRO A 156 -4.18 -9.91 8.49
N ASP A 157 -4.92 -10.61 9.36
CA ASP A 157 -5.56 -10.00 10.54
C ASP A 157 -4.54 -9.59 11.62
N ASP A 158 -3.33 -10.16 11.58
CA ASP A 158 -2.20 -9.94 12.48
C ASP A 158 -0.93 -9.47 11.71
N PRO A 159 -0.89 -8.21 11.20
CA PRO A 159 0.18 -7.75 10.31
C PRO A 159 1.61 -7.85 10.87
N LEU A 160 1.78 -7.79 12.20
CA LEU A 160 3.07 -7.93 12.89
C LEU A 160 3.14 -9.22 13.74
N GLY A 161 2.35 -10.22 13.37
CA GLY A 161 2.22 -11.52 14.04
C GLY A 161 1.39 -11.47 15.33
N ARG A 162 1.26 -12.63 15.99
CA ARG A 162 0.35 -12.86 17.14
C ARG A 162 0.46 -11.87 18.31
N ARG A 163 1.64 -11.28 18.53
CA ARG A 163 1.87 -10.29 19.61
C ARG A 163 1.75 -8.83 19.13
N GLY A 164 1.51 -8.63 17.85
CA GLY A 164 1.31 -7.33 17.23
C GLY A 164 -0.14 -6.82 17.37
N PRO A 165 -0.42 -5.63 16.81
CA PRO A 165 -1.77 -5.11 16.76
C PRO A 165 -2.65 -5.91 15.80
N THR A 166 -3.97 -5.86 16.02
CA THR A 166 -4.95 -6.31 15.02
C THR A 166 -4.87 -5.43 13.77
N LEU A 167 -5.31 -5.95 12.62
CA LEU A 167 -5.38 -5.20 11.37
C LEU A 167 -6.11 -3.85 11.51
N SER A 168 -7.22 -3.82 12.24
CA SER A 168 -7.97 -2.58 12.47
C SER A 168 -7.17 -1.54 13.28
N ASN A 169 -6.40 -1.98 14.28
CA ASN A 169 -5.52 -1.08 15.04
C ASN A 169 -4.29 -0.66 14.23
N PHE A 170 -3.74 -1.57 13.43
CA PHE A 170 -2.62 -1.30 12.54
C PHE A 170 -2.97 -0.21 11.51
N LEU A 171 -4.19 -0.23 10.98
CA LEU A 171 -4.71 0.75 10.03
C LEU A 171 -5.20 2.05 10.68
N SER A 172 -5.21 2.15 12.01
CA SER A 172 -5.69 3.32 12.76
C SER A 172 -4.53 4.16 13.31
N ARG A 173 -4.71 5.49 13.34
CA ARG A 173 -3.85 6.43 14.07
C ARG A 173 -4.08 6.33 15.58
N LYS A 174 -5.32 6.05 16.00
CA LYS A 174 -5.73 5.91 17.40
C LYS A 174 -6.05 4.43 17.67
N PRO A 175 -5.08 3.62 18.13
CA PRO A 175 -5.33 2.21 18.41
C PRO A 175 -6.36 2.08 19.53
N LYS A 176 -7.37 1.24 19.32
CA LYS A 176 -8.31 0.90 20.38
C LYS A 176 -7.65 -0.08 21.33
N PRO A 177 -7.84 0.06 22.66
CA PRO A 177 -7.38 -0.96 23.59
C PRO A 177 -7.99 -2.32 23.19
N PRO A 178 -7.27 -3.43 23.40
CA PRO A 178 -7.83 -4.75 23.18
C PRO A 178 -9.13 -4.89 23.98
N GLU A 179 -10.12 -5.58 23.40
CA GLU A 179 -11.35 -5.87 24.14
C GLU A 179 -10.99 -6.60 25.44
N PRO A 180 -11.64 -6.27 26.57
CA PRO A 180 -11.39 -6.96 27.82
C PRO A 180 -11.64 -8.45 27.62
N SER A 181 -10.56 -9.24 27.62
CA SER A 181 -10.66 -10.69 27.61
C SER A 181 -11.22 -11.10 28.97
N TRP A 182 -12.50 -11.43 29.04
CA TRP A 182 -13.06 -12.21 30.13
C TRP A 182 -12.54 -13.66 30.03
N GLN A 183 -11.22 -13.82 30.11
CA GLN A 183 -10.63 -15.12 30.36
C GLN A 183 -10.94 -15.43 31.82
N HIS A 184 -11.95 -16.30 32.01
CA HIS A 184 -12.17 -16.96 33.28
C HIS A 184 -10.84 -17.57 33.74
N CYS A 185 -10.27 -17.01 34.82
CA CYS A 185 -9.20 -17.66 35.54
C CYS A 185 -9.75 -19.00 36.07
N PRO A 186 -9.17 -20.16 35.71
CA PRO A 186 -9.46 -21.38 36.43
C PRO A 186 -8.88 -21.22 37.84
N TYR A 187 -9.75 -21.19 38.84
CA TYR A 187 -9.40 -21.29 40.25
C TYR A 187 -8.81 -22.67 40.57
#